data_AF-L1NFF9-F1
#
_entry.id   AF-L1NFF9-F1
#
_cell.length_a   1.000
_cell.length_b   1.000
_cell.length_c   1.000
_cell.angle_alpha   90.00
_cell.angle_beta   90.00
_cell.angle_gamma   90.00
#
_symmetry.space_group_name_H-M   'P 1'
#
loop_
_entity.id
_entity.type
_entity.pdbx_description
1 polymer ?
#
loop_
_entity_poly.entity_id
_entity_poly.type
_entity_poly.pdbx_seq_one_letter_code
_entity_poly.pdbx_strand_id
1 'polypeptide(L)'
;MSNVYYLWKVLCTLFGSVIGYLLAKLEPTFPLASVAVLFILYDAYTAYKLSKRVHKQYPEDSKGDGKFTSFAFGKTVRVTIPTRLALIFLAYLVEHFVFNHSFVPLSMMITGAICFEQFVSILENESSCRSGKDGRFWKMLRRVLIDKTERHLGITLDELKEKEREEANKLEMGDKL
;
A
#
# COMPACT_ATOMS: atom_id res chain seq x y z
N MET A 1 -39.17 -20.07 -15.49
CA MET A 1 -38.07 -19.11 -15.21
C MET A 1 -38.03 -18.63 -13.75
N SER A 2 -39.17 -18.38 -13.08
CA SER A 2 -39.20 -17.94 -11.67
C SER A 2 -38.56 -18.94 -10.69
N ASN A 3 -38.88 -20.25 -10.79
CA ASN A 3 -38.35 -21.25 -9.86
C ASN A 3 -36.83 -21.42 -9.92
N VAL A 4 -36.22 -21.29 -11.10
CA VAL A 4 -34.75 -21.35 -11.26
C VAL A 4 -34.08 -20.14 -10.58
N TYR A 5 -34.69 -18.97 -10.69
CA TYR A 5 -34.22 -17.75 -10.03
C TYR A 5 -34.35 -17.82 -8.50
N TYR A 6 -35.46 -18.37 -7.99
CA TYR A 6 -35.65 -18.60 -6.56
C TYR A 6 -34.66 -19.65 -6.01
N LEU A 7 -34.46 -20.75 -6.73
CA LEU A 7 -33.49 -21.78 -6.35
C LEU A 7 -32.07 -21.21 -6.30
N TRP A 8 -31.70 -20.41 -7.31
CA TRP A 8 -30.41 -19.72 -7.37
C TRP A 8 -30.21 -18.78 -6.18
N LYS A 9 -31.22 -17.96 -5.84
CA LYS A 9 -31.15 -17.08 -4.66
C LYS A 9 -30.94 -17.86 -3.37
N VAL A 10 -31.72 -18.93 -3.15
CA VAL A 10 -31.62 -19.75 -1.95
C VAL A 10 -30.23 -20.41 -1.85
N LEU A 11 -29.70 -20.91 -2.96
CA LEU A 11 -28.35 -21.48 -3.00
C LEU A 11 -27.28 -20.45 -2.68
N CYS A 12 -27.36 -19.24 -3.27
CA CYS A 12 -26.44 -18.16 -2.95
C CYS A 12 -26.53 -17.71 -1.49
N THR A 13 -27.72 -17.63 -0.92
CA THR A 13 -27.92 -17.28 0.48
C THR A 13 -27.35 -18.36 1.40
N LEU A 14 -27.61 -19.64 1.12
CA LEU A 14 -27.07 -20.76 1.91
C LEU A 14 -25.54 -20.79 1.87
N PHE A 15 -24.95 -20.70 0.67
CA PHE A 15 -23.49 -20.60 0.54
C PHE A 15 -22.93 -19.38 1.26
N GLY A 16 -23.56 -18.21 1.08
CA GLY A 16 -23.16 -16.97 1.76
C GLY A 16 -23.23 -17.09 3.28
N SER A 17 -24.25 -17.76 3.81
CA SER A 17 -24.40 -17.99 5.25
C SER A 17 -23.42 -19.01 5.82
N VAL A 18 -23.08 -20.08 5.08
CA VAL A 18 -22.05 -21.04 5.49
C VAL A 18 -20.66 -20.38 5.47
N ILE A 19 -20.35 -19.63 4.42
CA ILE A 19 -19.11 -18.84 4.34
C ILE A 19 -19.08 -17.80 5.46
N GLY A 20 -20.19 -17.08 5.67
CA GLY A 20 -20.32 -16.09 6.74
C GLY A 20 -20.14 -16.69 8.14
N TYR A 21 -20.67 -17.89 8.38
CA TYR A 21 -20.48 -18.62 9.64
C TYR A 21 -19.04 -19.10 9.84
N LEU A 22 -18.40 -19.61 8.78
CA LEU A 22 -16.99 -20.00 8.82
C LEU A 22 -16.08 -18.78 9.03
N LEU A 23 -16.38 -17.65 8.40
CA LEU A 23 -15.70 -16.37 8.61
C LEU A 23 -15.95 -15.81 10.01
N ALA A 24 -17.15 -15.95 10.55
CA ALA A 24 -17.48 -15.55 11.91
C ALA A 24 -16.71 -16.37 12.94
N LYS A 25 -16.44 -17.66 12.68
CA LYS A 25 -15.56 -18.49 13.53
C LYS A 25 -14.08 -18.11 13.46
N LEU A 26 -13.67 -17.32 12.47
CA LEU A 26 -12.34 -16.73 12.36
C LEU A 26 -12.33 -15.35 13.06
N GLU A 27 -12.90 -15.27 14.27
CA GLU A 27 -13.17 -14.04 15.02
C GLU A 27 -12.01 -13.01 15.07
N PRO A 28 -10.71 -13.39 15.03
CA PRO A 28 -9.63 -12.41 14.91
C PRO A 28 -9.11 -12.19 13.47
N THR A 29 -9.31 -13.11 12.52
CA THR A 29 -8.64 -13.03 11.20
C THR A 29 -9.35 -12.11 10.22
N PHE A 30 -10.68 -12.03 10.26
CA PHE A 30 -11.45 -11.21 9.32
C PHE A 30 -11.22 -9.69 9.50
N PRO A 31 -11.23 -9.13 10.72
CA PRO A 31 -10.89 -7.72 10.93
C PRO A 31 -9.46 -7.40 10.48
N LEU A 32 -8.48 -8.24 10.83
CA LEU A 32 -7.08 -8.07 10.43
C LEU A 32 -6.90 -8.08 8.91
N ALA A 33 -7.52 -9.05 8.23
CA ALA A 33 -7.53 -9.16 6.78
C ALA A 33 -8.15 -7.92 6.12
N SER A 34 -9.27 -7.42 6.67
CA SER A 34 -9.95 -6.24 6.13
C SER A 34 -9.08 -4.98 6.20
N VAL A 35 -8.39 -4.76 7.32
CA VAL A 35 -7.47 -3.62 7.51
C VAL A 35 -6.30 -3.73 6.54
N ALA A 36 -5.69 -4.91 6.40
CA ALA A 36 -4.59 -5.13 5.47
C ALA A 36 -5.00 -4.84 4.02
N VAL A 37 -6.20 -5.29 3.60
CA VAL A 37 -6.74 -5.01 2.26
C VAL A 37 -6.95 -3.52 2.05
N LEU A 38 -7.51 -2.81 3.02
CA LEU A 38 -7.70 -1.35 2.92
C LEU A 38 -6.38 -0.61 2.74
N PHE A 39 -5.33 -0.97 3.49
CA PHE A 39 -3.99 -0.41 3.33
C PHE A 39 -3.41 -0.65 1.94
N ILE A 40 -3.51 -1.88 1.42
CA ILE A 40 -3.01 -2.23 0.07
C ILE A 40 -3.76 -1.47 -1.02
N LEU A 41 -5.09 -1.33 -0.90
CA LEU A 41 -5.90 -0.57 -1.86
C LEU A 41 -5.56 0.92 -1.81
N TYR A 42 -5.36 1.47 -0.61
CA TYR A 42 -5.00 2.87 -0.43
C TYR A 42 -3.58 3.17 -0.95
N ASP A 43 -2.64 2.26 -0.75
CA ASP A 43 -1.30 2.37 -1.33
C ASP A 43 -1.38 2.38 -2.87
N ALA A 44 -2.10 1.43 -3.48
CA ALA A 44 -2.31 1.39 -4.93
C ALA A 44 -2.97 2.67 -5.47
N TYR A 45 -3.92 3.25 -4.72
CA TYR A 45 -4.53 4.54 -5.06
C TYR A 45 -3.51 5.69 -4.99
N THR A 46 -2.65 5.71 -3.96
CA THR A 46 -1.64 6.75 -3.78
C THR A 46 -0.56 6.67 -4.86
N ALA A 47 -0.15 5.46 -5.25
CA ALA A 47 0.75 5.21 -6.38
C ALA A 47 0.14 5.69 -7.71
N TYR A 48 -1.16 5.47 -7.94
CA TYR A 48 -1.86 6.02 -9.10
C TYR A 48 -1.85 7.56 -9.11
N LYS A 49 -2.17 8.19 -7.97
CA LYS A 49 -2.14 9.65 -7.83
C LYS A 49 -0.72 10.20 -8.06
N LEU A 50 0.32 9.47 -7.64
CA LEU A 50 1.70 9.81 -7.95
C LEU A 50 1.98 9.72 -9.46
N SER A 51 1.61 8.63 -10.14
CA SER A 51 1.81 8.48 -11.58
C SER A 51 1.19 9.63 -12.38
N LYS A 52 0.00 10.09 -11.98
CA LYS A 52 -0.64 11.27 -12.58
C LYS A 52 0.14 12.58 -12.35
N ARG A 53 0.75 12.75 -11.17
CA ARG A 53 1.60 13.91 -10.85
C ARG A 53 2.92 13.88 -11.60
N VAL A 54 3.57 12.71 -11.67
CA VAL A 54 4.82 12.48 -12.43
C VAL A 54 4.58 12.81 -13.89
N HIS A 55 3.53 12.27 -14.51
CA HIS A 55 3.21 12.56 -15.92
C HIS A 55 2.98 14.05 -16.19
N LYS A 56 2.44 14.80 -15.21
CA LYS A 56 2.26 16.25 -15.32
C LYS A 56 3.57 17.06 -15.19
N GLN A 57 4.48 16.64 -14.30
CA GLN A 57 5.72 17.37 -14.00
C GLN A 57 6.88 16.96 -14.91
N TYR A 58 6.93 15.70 -15.33
CA TYR A 58 8.00 15.09 -16.12
C TYR A 58 7.38 14.22 -17.22
N PRO A 59 6.82 14.83 -18.28
CA PRO A 59 6.18 14.11 -19.37
C PRO A 59 7.16 13.17 -20.10
N GLU A 60 8.43 13.59 -20.26
CA GLU A 60 9.48 12.88 -20.98
C GLU A 60 9.96 11.59 -20.28
N ASP A 61 9.96 11.56 -18.94
CA ASP A 61 10.39 10.40 -18.13
C ASP A 61 9.24 9.47 -17.73
N SER A 62 8.01 9.84 -18.05
CA SER A 62 6.84 9.06 -17.70
C SER A 62 6.70 7.86 -18.65
N LYS A 63 6.92 6.64 -18.15
CA LYS A 63 6.76 5.38 -18.92
C LYS A 63 5.29 5.04 -19.29
N GLY A 64 4.37 6.00 -19.29
CA GLY A 64 2.97 5.81 -19.69
C GLY A 64 2.06 7.03 -19.48
N ASP A 65 0.86 6.99 -20.08
CA ASP A 65 -0.15 8.07 -20.19
C ASP A 65 -0.73 8.65 -18.86
N GLY A 66 -0.20 8.27 -17.69
CA GLY A 66 -0.82 8.62 -16.39
C GLY A 66 -2.24 8.07 -16.20
N LYS A 67 -2.68 7.15 -17.06
CA LYS A 67 -3.99 6.47 -16.98
C LYS A 67 -3.95 5.37 -15.92
N PHE A 68 -5.08 5.17 -15.26
CA PHE A 68 -5.25 4.06 -14.32
C PHE A 68 -5.17 2.76 -15.12
N THR A 69 -4.02 2.09 -15.10
CA THR A 69 -3.87 0.81 -15.77
C THR A 69 -4.55 -0.24 -14.90
N SER A 70 -5.75 -0.64 -15.32
CA SER A 70 -6.49 -1.75 -14.72
C SER A 70 -5.66 -3.04 -14.66
N PHE A 71 -4.63 -3.17 -15.50
CA PHE A 71 -3.64 -4.24 -15.44
C PHE A 71 -2.78 -4.21 -14.17
N ALA A 72 -2.27 -3.03 -13.77
CA ALA A 72 -1.46 -2.90 -12.56
C ALA A 72 -2.32 -3.08 -11.30
N PHE A 73 -3.50 -2.45 -11.27
CA PHE A 73 -4.46 -2.65 -10.18
C PHE A 73 -4.95 -4.11 -10.11
N GLY A 74 -5.23 -4.72 -11.27
CA GLY A 74 -5.63 -6.12 -11.38
C GLY A 74 -4.55 -7.08 -10.90
N LYS A 75 -3.27 -6.77 -11.14
CA LYS A 75 -2.15 -7.53 -10.57
C LYS A 75 -2.13 -7.43 -9.04
N THR A 76 -2.33 -6.24 -8.46
CA THR A 76 -2.40 -6.07 -7.01
C THR A 76 -3.56 -6.87 -6.41
N VAL A 77 -4.74 -6.83 -7.03
CA VAL A 77 -5.93 -7.55 -6.55
C VAL A 77 -5.79 -9.07 -6.71
N ARG A 78 -5.19 -9.56 -7.80
CA ARG A 78 -5.08 -11.01 -8.06
C ARG A 78 -3.86 -11.68 -7.44
N VAL A 79 -2.80 -10.92 -7.16
CA VAL A 79 -1.53 -11.47 -6.67
C VAL A 79 -1.22 -10.94 -5.28
N THR A 80 -1.07 -9.63 -5.13
CA THR A 80 -0.62 -9.02 -3.86
C THR A 80 -1.60 -9.27 -2.72
N ILE A 81 -2.90 -9.00 -2.91
CA ILE A 81 -3.89 -9.20 -1.87
C ILE A 81 -3.96 -10.68 -1.43
N PRO A 82 -4.14 -11.67 -2.33
CA PRO A 82 -4.17 -13.07 -1.93
C PRO A 82 -2.89 -13.54 -1.23
N THR A 83 -1.71 -13.14 -1.72
CA THR A 83 -0.44 -13.53 -1.09
C THR A 83 -0.31 -12.98 0.33
N ARG A 84 -0.67 -11.71 0.56
CA ARG A 84 -0.61 -11.10 1.91
C ARG A 84 -1.66 -11.69 2.85
N LEU A 85 -2.87 -11.96 2.36
CA LEU A 85 -3.92 -12.62 3.13
C LEU A 85 -3.56 -14.06 3.49
N ALA A 86 -2.94 -14.80 2.57
CA ALA A 86 -2.43 -16.15 2.85
C ALA A 86 -1.38 -16.14 3.96
N LEU A 87 -0.50 -15.12 4.00
CA LEU A 87 0.49 -14.97 5.06
C LEU A 87 -0.15 -14.70 6.43
N ILE A 88 -1.15 -13.82 6.49
CA ILE A 88 -1.90 -13.54 7.73
C ILE A 88 -2.64 -14.81 8.19
N PHE A 89 -3.25 -15.54 7.26
CA PHE A 89 -3.94 -16.79 7.55
C PHE A 89 -2.97 -17.87 8.06
N LEU A 90 -1.81 -18.02 7.43
CA LEU A 90 -0.78 -18.95 7.89
C LEU A 90 -0.28 -18.58 9.29
N ALA A 91 -0.06 -17.29 9.55
CA ALA A 91 0.33 -16.81 10.88
C ALA A 91 -0.73 -17.15 11.94
N TYR A 92 -2.02 -17.00 11.60
CA TYR A 92 -3.12 -17.41 12.46
C TYR A 92 -3.13 -18.92 12.74
N LEU A 93 -2.88 -19.76 11.73
CA LEU A 93 -2.77 -21.21 11.91
C LEU A 93 -1.59 -21.58 12.83
N VAL A 94 -0.43 -20.95 12.65
CA VAL A 94 0.73 -21.17 13.53
C VAL A 94 0.42 -20.73 14.96
N GLU A 95 -0.20 -19.57 15.13
CA GLU A 95 -0.67 -19.09 16.43
C GLU A 95 -1.60 -20.09 17.13
N HIS A 96 -2.60 -20.63 16.41
CA HIS A 96 -3.60 -21.52 17.00
C HIS A 96 -3.17 -22.98 17.16
N PHE A 97 -2.36 -23.52 16.24
CA PHE A 97 -1.97 -24.94 16.26
C PHE A 97 -0.58 -25.20 16.85
N VAL A 98 0.35 -24.25 16.74
CA VAL A 98 1.74 -24.42 17.21
C VAL A 98 1.94 -23.71 18.55
N PHE A 99 1.46 -22.47 18.67
CA PHE A 99 1.61 -21.66 19.88
C PHE A 99 0.40 -21.74 20.82
N ASN A 100 -0.38 -22.84 20.79
CA ASN A 100 -1.64 -22.94 21.54
C ASN A 100 -1.53 -22.76 23.08
N HIS A 101 -0.33 -22.88 23.66
CA HIS A 101 -0.07 -22.65 25.10
C HIS A 101 0.67 -21.32 25.38
N SER A 102 0.99 -20.53 24.34
CA SER A 102 1.73 -19.28 24.46
C SER A 102 0.88 -18.11 23.94
N PHE A 103 0.82 -17.01 24.70
CA PHE A 103 0.10 -15.81 24.28
C PHE A 103 0.93 -14.98 23.28
N VAL A 104 1.15 -15.52 22.09
CA VAL A 104 1.87 -14.84 21.00
C VAL A 104 0.88 -14.50 19.89
N PRO A 105 0.40 -13.23 19.80
CA PRO A 105 -0.56 -12.81 18.77
C PRO A 105 0.14 -12.60 17.42
N LEU A 106 0.65 -13.70 16.84
CA LEU A 106 1.47 -13.70 15.64
C LEU A 106 0.74 -13.08 14.45
N SER A 107 -0.53 -13.41 14.28
CA SER A 107 -1.37 -12.86 13.21
C SER A 107 -1.51 -11.34 13.29
N MET A 108 -1.62 -10.77 14.49
CA MET A 108 -1.68 -9.32 14.72
C MET A 108 -0.32 -8.65 14.42
N MET A 109 0.78 -9.26 14.87
CA MET A 109 2.12 -8.74 14.62
C MET A 109 2.45 -8.70 13.12
N ILE A 110 2.16 -9.79 12.39
CA ILE A 110 2.36 -9.86 10.94
C ILE A 110 1.46 -8.85 10.22
N THR A 111 0.19 -8.75 10.61
CA THR A 111 -0.74 -7.77 10.02
C THR A 111 -0.23 -6.34 10.25
N GLY A 112 0.24 -6.03 11.46
CA GLY A 112 0.83 -4.72 11.79
C GLY A 112 2.06 -4.42 10.96
N ALA A 113 2.96 -5.40 10.77
CA ALA A 113 4.13 -5.24 9.91
C ALA A 113 3.75 -4.98 8.44
N ILE A 114 2.78 -5.72 7.89
CA ILE A 114 2.27 -5.48 6.52
C ILE A 114 1.66 -4.07 6.42
N CYS A 115 0.81 -3.67 7.37
CA CYS A 115 0.20 -2.34 7.36
C CYS A 115 1.26 -1.24 7.46
N PHE A 116 2.32 -1.46 8.24
CA PHE A 116 3.44 -0.53 8.36
C PHE A 116 4.25 -0.43 7.06
N GLU A 117 4.53 -1.55 6.38
CA GLU A 117 5.16 -1.58 5.06
C GLU A 117 4.33 -0.75 4.05
N GLN A 118 3.01 -0.95 4.02
CA GLN A 118 2.11 -0.17 3.17
C GLN A 118 2.08 1.31 3.56
N PHE A 119 2.07 1.62 4.86
CA PHE A 119 2.11 3.00 5.36
C PHE A 119 3.37 3.73 4.89
N VAL A 120 4.53 3.08 4.96
CA VAL A 120 5.80 3.62 4.46
C VAL A 120 5.72 3.89 2.95
N SER A 121 5.13 2.97 2.17
CA SER A 121 4.96 3.17 0.72
C SER A 121 4.01 4.32 0.39
N ILE A 122 2.91 4.47 1.14
CA ILE A 122 1.99 5.62 1.00
C ILE A 122 2.72 6.94 1.25
N LEU A 123 3.54 6.99 2.31
CA LEU A 123 4.33 8.17 2.66
C LEU A 123 5.37 8.51 1.60
N GLU A 124 6.04 7.49 1.05
CA GLU A 124 6.94 7.65 -0.10
C GLU A 124 6.19 8.22 -1.31
N ASN A 125 5.02 7.68 -1.64
CA ASN A 125 4.22 8.12 -2.76
C ASN A 125 3.69 9.56 -2.58
N GLU A 126 3.24 9.93 -1.38
CA GLU A 126 2.76 11.29 -1.10
C GLU A 126 3.90 12.32 -1.05
N SER A 127 5.06 11.96 -0.52
CA SER A 127 6.24 12.84 -0.46
C SER A 127 6.94 12.99 -1.82
N SER A 128 6.76 12.04 -2.74
CA SER A 128 7.25 12.12 -4.11
C SER A 128 6.57 13.24 -4.91
N CYS A 129 7.32 13.85 -5.84
CA CYS A 129 6.86 14.94 -6.72
C CYS A 129 6.34 16.21 -6.00
N ARG A 130 6.66 16.38 -4.71
CA ARG A 130 6.47 17.63 -3.99
C ARG A 130 7.77 18.44 -4.02
N SER A 131 7.70 19.66 -4.56
CA SER A 131 8.83 20.59 -4.68
C SER A 131 9.05 21.33 -3.36
N GLY A 132 10.20 21.99 -3.21
CA GLY A 132 10.67 22.58 -1.97
C GLY A 132 9.75 23.62 -1.28
N LYS A 133 8.67 24.04 -1.93
CA LYS A 133 7.60 24.91 -1.40
C LYS A 133 6.55 24.14 -0.57
N ASP A 134 6.41 22.83 -0.76
CA ASP A 134 5.43 22.00 -0.08
C ASP A 134 5.92 21.57 1.32
N GLY A 135 6.10 22.52 2.24
CA GLY A 135 6.22 22.31 3.68
C GLY A 135 7.46 21.55 4.20
N ARG A 136 8.04 22.01 5.32
CA ARG A 136 9.18 21.37 6.00
C ARG A 136 8.92 19.90 6.39
N PHE A 137 7.65 19.53 6.60
CA PHE A 137 7.23 18.18 6.97
C PHE A 137 7.56 17.13 5.90
N TRP A 138 7.24 17.40 4.63
CA TRP A 138 7.47 16.44 3.54
C TRP A 138 8.97 16.25 3.24
N LYS A 139 9.77 17.29 3.43
CA LYS A 139 11.24 17.21 3.36
C LYS A 139 11.81 16.35 4.50
N MET A 140 11.35 16.56 5.73
CA MET A 140 11.77 15.76 6.88
C MET A 140 11.38 14.30 6.70
N LEU A 141 10.16 14.03 6.24
CA LEU A 141 9.67 12.68 5.96
C LEU A 141 10.53 11.98 4.91
N ARG A 142 10.87 12.67 3.80
CA ARG A 142 11.75 12.13 2.75
C ARG A 142 13.13 11.76 3.31
N ARG A 143 13.72 12.61 4.16
CA ARG A 143 15.01 12.31 4.81
C ARG A 143 14.94 11.10 5.73
N VAL A 144 13.89 10.98 6.54
CA VAL A 144 13.69 9.82 7.44
C VAL A 144 13.45 8.53 6.66
N LEU A 145 12.70 8.60 5.56
CA LEU A 145 12.46 7.44 4.69
C LEU A 145 13.75 7.01 3.98
N ILE A 146 14.52 7.96 3.45
CA ILE A 146 15.77 7.67 2.73
C ILE A 146 16.85 7.16 3.67
N ASP A 147 17.00 7.70 4.87
CA ASP A 147 17.95 7.17 5.87
C ASP A 147 17.72 5.68 6.17
N LYS A 148 16.46 5.20 6.12
CA LYS A 148 16.15 3.77 6.22
C LYS A 148 16.50 2.98 4.97
N THR A 149 16.41 3.59 3.79
CA THR A 149 16.59 2.94 2.49
C THR A 149 18.01 3.10 1.93
N GLU A 150 18.81 4.03 2.42
CA GLU A 150 20.22 4.28 2.04
C GLU A 150 21.08 3.04 2.31
N ARG A 151 20.70 2.26 3.34
CA ARG A 151 21.29 0.96 3.65
C ARG A 151 20.98 -0.14 2.62
N HIS A 152 20.00 0.05 1.74
CA HIS A 152 19.55 -0.93 0.75
C HIS A 152 19.59 -0.43 -0.70
N LEU A 153 19.58 0.88 -0.96
CA LEU A 153 19.55 1.46 -2.30
C LEU A 153 20.80 2.25 -2.68
N GLY A 154 21.76 2.48 -1.77
CA GLY A 154 23.06 3.08 -2.11
C GLY A 154 23.01 4.50 -2.69
N ILE A 155 21.89 5.21 -2.52
CA ILE A 155 21.72 6.60 -2.91
C ILE A 155 22.02 7.46 -1.68
N THR A 156 23.11 8.22 -1.73
CA THR A 156 23.62 8.98 -0.59
C THR A 156 22.83 10.26 -0.34
N LEU A 157 22.61 10.61 0.92
CA LEU A 157 21.92 11.84 1.35
C LEU A 157 22.45 13.13 0.71
N ASP A 158 23.73 13.12 0.31
CA ASP A 158 24.42 14.27 -0.26
C ASP A 158 23.99 14.58 -1.71
N GLU A 159 23.61 13.58 -2.51
CA GLU A 159 23.09 13.81 -3.87
C GLU A 159 21.77 14.60 -3.86
N LEU A 160 20.97 14.43 -2.80
CA LEU A 160 19.73 15.20 -2.62
C LEU A 160 19.98 16.62 -2.16
N LYS A 161 20.97 16.84 -1.28
CA LYS A 161 21.35 18.20 -0.86
C LYS A 161 21.86 19.01 -2.06
N GLU A 162 22.61 18.37 -2.97
CA GLU A 162 23.07 19.02 -4.20
C GLU A 162 21.90 19.37 -5.12
N LYS A 163 20.97 18.43 -5.38
CA LYS A 163 19.76 18.72 -6.18
C LYS A 163 18.87 19.80 -5.54
N GLU A 164 18.73 19.80 -4.22
CA GLU A 164 18.00 20.85 -3.47
C GLU A 164 18.67 22.22 -3.63
N ARG A 165 20.01 22.27 -3.63
CA ARG A 165 20.78 23.51 -3.81
C ARG A 165 20.67 24.03 -5.24
N GLU A 166 20.70 23.14 -6.23
CA GLU A 166 20.49 23.49 -7.63
C GLU A 166 19.09 24.02 -7.91
N GLU A 167 18.05 23.40 -7.33
CA GLU A 167 16.67 23.88 -7.45
C GLU A 167 16.46 25.24 -6.77
N ALA A 168 17.05 25.45 -5.59
CA ALA A 168 17.01 26.74 -4.89
C ALA A 168 17.71 27.83 -5.71
N ASN A 169 18.89 27.56 -6.27
CA ASN A 169 19.62 28.50 -7.12
C ASN A 169 18.86 28.82 -8.42
N LYS A 170 18.16 27.85 -9.03
CA LYS A 170 17.32 28.09 -10.21
C LYS A 170 16.11 28.99 -9.92
N LEU A 171 15.51 28.85 -8.74
CA LEU A 171 14.41 29.71 -8.30
C LEU A 171 14.88 31.16 -8.04
N GLU A 172 16.04 31.34 -7.41
CA GLU A 172 16.62 32.68 -7.17
C GLU A 172 17.08 33.39 -8.45
N MET A 173 17.47 32.63 -9.48
CA MET A 173 17.86 33.17 -10.79
C MET A 173 16.65 33.49 -11.69
N GLY A 174 15.53 32.78 -11.51
CA GLY A 174 14.29 33.02 -12.25
C GLY A 174 13.50 34.24 -11.77
N ASP A 175 13.63 34.63 -10.50
CA ASP A 175 13.02 35.86 -9.94
C ASP A 175 13.83 37.14 -10.25
N LYS A 176 15.00 37.02 -10.90
CA LYS A 176 15.90 38.15 -11.26
C LYS A 176 15.84 38.59 -12.74
N LEU A 177 14.92 38.02 -13.52
CA LEU A 177 14.64 38.36 -14.93
C LEU A 177 13.23 38.95 -15.06
#